data_AF-A0A924W8M5-F1
#
_entry.id   AF-A0A924W8M5-F1
#
_cell.length_a   1.000
_cell.length_b   1.000
_cell.length_c   1.000
_cell.angle_alpha   90.00
_cell.angle_beta   90.00
_cell.angle_gamma   90.00
#
_symmetry.space_group_name_H-M   'P 1'
#
loop_
_entity.id
_entity.type
_entity.pdbx_description
1 polymer ?
#
loop_
_entity_poly.entity_id
_entity_poly.type
_entity_poly.pdbx_seq_one_letter_code
_entity_poly.pdbx_strand_id
1 'polypeptide(L)'
;MQALSRTAAATVVALSGSAQAWEIRARFVERVGTTDVVLADNQLDATDGLPRRIRLQIGVFDDAAGPAPVGGVYGMIDVSCTSAGFSSRRTPGRLPTFAFPPGANGDPANDPFLMLTNIDALIGDQTIVWNCSAGVPAPQPAAVIRGRNAFVSICEMTMDPDLMCASPTFTFSGSIVVVSGWHVLSPPTEPVCTEPPSPGSVTYVANTLSPVPFAAQLRAPIGPPPAPPWPPYYGCVGDWNRDQVLDSTDFFDYVTDFFAGKGDTDCDGTSDSADFFWFLSRFLSQCA
;
A
#
# COMPACT_ATOMS: atom_id res chain seq x y z
N MET A 1 11.27 3.57 -29.79
CA MET A 1 10.88 3.39 -28.39
C MET A 1 10.03 2.13 -28.29
N GLN A 2 10.65 0.97 -28.05
CA GLN A 2 9.93 -0.27 -27.77
C GLN A 2 9.73 -0.35 -26.25
N ALA A 3 8.48 -0.26 -25.80
CA ALA A 3 8.13 -0.49 -24.41
C ALA A 3 8.31 -1.99 -24.11
N LEU A 4 9.41 -2.35 -23.47
CA LEU A 4 9.60 -3.66 -22.86
C LEU A 4 8.58 -3.79 -21.73
N SER A 5 7.46 -4.46 -22.02
CA SER A 5 6.49 -4.89 -21.02
C SER A 5 7.17 -5.94 -20.14
N ARG A 6 7.67 -5.51 -18.97
CA ARG A 6 8.15 -6.42 -17.93
C ARG A 6 6.93 -7.00 -17.24
N THR A 7 6.65 -8.28 -17.50
CA THR A 7 5.64 -9.05 -16.79
C THR A 7 6.07 -9.15 -15.32
N ALA A 8 5.43 -8.37 -14.44
CA ALA A 8 5.70 -8.44 -13.00
C ALA A 8 5.28 -9.82 -12.48
N ALA A 9 6.24 -10.59 -11.98
CA ALA A 9 5.96 -11.84 -11.29
C ALA A 9 5.37 -11.50 -9.92
N ALA A 10 4.11 -11.85 -9.69
CA ALA A 10 3.54 -11.82 -8.35
C ALA A 10 4.17 -12.98 -7.57
N THR A 11 4.99 -12.68 -6.57
CA THR A 11 5.51 -13.71 -5.66
C THR A 11 4.36 -14.23 -4.81
N VAL A 12 3.82 -15.38 -5.20
CA VAL A 12 2.76 -16.09 -4.46
C VAL A 12 3.41 -16.81 -3.28
N VAL A 13 3.21 -16.31 -2.06
CA VAL A 13 3.48 -17.08 -0.85
C VAL A 13 2.25 -17.94 -0.57
N ALA A 14 2.17 -19.10 -1.23
CA ALA A 14 1.13 -20.10 -0.97
C ALA A 14 1.49 -20.88 0.31
N LEU A 15 0.90 -20.52 1.43
CA LEU A 15 0.86 -21.41 2.60
C LEU A 15 -0.15 -22.51 2.27
N SER A 16 0.35 -23.64 1.77
CA SER A 16 -0.45 -24.81 1.39
C SER A 16 -1.10 -25.45 2.62
N GLY A 17 -2.31 -25.01 2.94
CA GLY A 17 -3.15 -25.58 3.99
C GLY A 17 -4.60 -25.65 3.51
N SER A 18 -5.04 -26.86 3.13
CA SER A 18 -6.35 -27.25 2.56
C SER A 18 -6.54 -26.94 1.07
N ALA A 19 -6.97 -27.96 0.32
CA ALA A 19 -7.27 -27.90 -1.11
C ALA A 19 -8.55 -27.08 -1.36
N GLN A 20 -8.45 -25.77 -1.21
CA GLN A 20 -9.50 -24.85 -1.62
C GLN A 20 -9.39 -24.64 -3.13
N ALA A 21 -10.53 -24.43 -3.78
CA ALA A 21 -10.64 -24.23 -5.23
C ALA A 21 -10.38 -22.77 -5.64
N TRP A 22 -9.49 -22.10 -4.91
CA TRP A 22 -9.18 -20.69 -5.05
C TRP A 22 -7.96 -20.33 -4.22
N GLU A 23 -7.33 -19.20 -4.53
CA GLU A 23 -6.19 -18.70 -3.79
C GLU A 23 -6.31 -17.21 -3.45
N ILE A 24 -5.68 -16.80 -2.35
CA ILE A 24 -5.49 -15.40 -2.00
C ILE A 24 -4.17 -14.93 -2.60
N ARG A 25 -4.21 -13.81 -3.32
CA ARG A 25 -3.00 -13.14 -3.80
C ARG A 25 -2.90 -11.76 -3.18
N ALA A 26 -1.68 -11.39 -2.81
CA ALA A 26 -1.31 -10.07 -2.36
C ALA A 26 -0.28 -9.46 -3.32
N ARG A 27 -0.32 -8.13 -3.50
CA ARG A 27 0.72 -7.39 -4.22
C ARG A 27 0.84 -5.97 -3.68
N PHE A 28 1.96 -5.33 -3.95
CA PHE A 28 2.16 -3.92 -3.66
C PHE A 28 2.06 -3.08 -4.94
N VAL A 29 1.50 -1.89 -4.78
CA VAL A 29 1.49 -0.87 -5.84
C VAL A 29 1.97 0.46 -5.27
N GLU A 30 2.70 1.22 -6.07
CA GLU A 30 3.03 2.62 -5.80
C GLU A 30 2.00 3.53 -6.47
N ARG A 31 1.52 4.53 -5.74
CA ARG A 31 0.61 5.55 -6.26
C ARG A 31 1.43 6.72 -6.82
N VAL A 32 1.59 6.76 -8.14
CA VAL A 32 2.22 7.87 -8.86
C VAL A 32 1.14 8.80 -9.38
N GLY A 33 0.93 9.93 -8.69
CA GLY A 33 -0.17 10.85 -8.96
C GLY A 33 -1.54 10.17 -8.80
N THR A 34 -2.23 9.94 -9.92
CA THR A 34 -3.56 9.29 -9.95
C THR A 34 -3.54 7.84 -10.43
N THR A 35 -2.36 7.27 -10.69
CA THR A 35 -2.20 5.91 -11.23
C THR A 35 -1.53 4.99 -10.23
N ASP A 36 -1.97 3.73 -10.19
CA ASP A 36 -1.34 2.68 -9.38
C ASP A 36 -0.38 1.89 -10.27
N VAL A 37 0.90 1.86 -9.91
CA VAL A 37 1.97 1.13 -10.61
C VAL A 37 2.33 -0.10 -9.80
N VAL A 38 2.26 -1.29 -10.40
CA VAL A 38 2.60 -2.54 -9.70
C VAL A 38 4.10 -2.61 -9.45
N LEU A 39 4.49 -2.87 -8.20
CA LEU A 39 5.87 -3.07 -7.82
C LEU A 39 6.31 -4.48 -8.21
N ALA A 40 7.28 -4.58 -9.12
CA ALA A 40 7.86 -5.86 -9.51
C ALA A 40 8.57 -6.50 -8.32
N ASP A 41 8.36 -7.79 -8.11
CA ASP A 41 8.99 -8.59 -7.05
C ASP A 41 8.78 -8.01 -5.64
N ASN A 42 7.72 -7.21 -5.46
CA ASN A 42 7.46 -6.45 -4.24
C ASN A 42 8.67 -5.60 -3.80
N GLN A 43 9.33 -4.96 -4.76
CA GLN A 43 10.43 -4.03 -4.52
C GLN A 43 10.03 -2.60 -4.84
N LEU A 44 10.28 -1.70 -3.89
CA LEU A 44 10.13 -0.25 -4.07
C LEU A 44 11.51 0.37 -4.27
N ASP A 45 11.69 1.08 -5.37
CA ASP A 45 12.86 1.94 -5.57
C ASP A 45 12.64 3.26 -4.81
N ALA A 46 13.29 3.39 -3.65
CA ALA A 46 13.25 4.60 -2.83
C ALA A 46 14.60 5.34 -2.86
N THR A 47 15.44 5.07 -3.87
CA THR A 47 16.80 5.60 -3.95
C THR A 47 16.85 7.11 -4.21
N ASP A 48 15.76 7.70 -4.71
CA ASP A 48 15.64 9.15 -4.92
C ASP A 48 15.27 9.94 -3.66
N GLY A 49 15.09 9.27 -2.53
CA GLY A 49 14.76 9.93 -1.27
C GLY A 49 13.39 10.60 -1.25
N LEU A 50 12.54 10.39 -2.26
CA LEU A 50 11.23 11.02 -2.33
C LEU A 50 10.18 10.21 -1.56
N PRO A 51 9.18 10.87 -0.94
CA PRO A 51 8.07 10.18 -0.30
C PRO A 51 7.31 9.28 -1.28
N ARG A 52 7.12 8.01 -0.91
CA ARG A 52 6.44 6.98 -1.71
C ARG A 52 5.10 6.62 -1.11
N ARG A 53 4.03 6.72 -1.90
CA ARG A 53 2.69 6.27 -1.48
C ARG A 53 2.49 4.84 -1.90
N ILE A 54 2.46 3.93 -0.92
CA ILE A 54 2.36 2.50 -1.16
C ILE A 54 1.01 1.98 -0.74
N ARG A 55 0.44 1.09 -1.55
CA ARG A 55 -0.77 0.35 -1.22
C ARG A 55 -0.51 -1.14 -1.21
N LEU A 56 -1.03 -1.80 -0.18
CA LEU A 56 -1.24 -3.24 -0.23
C LEU A 56 -2.56 -3.50 -0.97
N GLN A 57 -2.50 -4.39 -1.95
CA GLN A 57 -3.68 -4.90 -2.65
C GLN A 57 -3.83 -6.39 -2.44
N ILE A 58 -5.05 -6.83 -2.14
CA ILE A 58 -5.39 -8.25 -1.99
C ILE A 58 -6.59 -8.60 -2.87
N GLY A 59 -6.64 -9.84 -3.34
CA GLY A 59 -7.80 -10.42 -3.99
C GLY A 59 -7.84 -11.94 -3.82
N VAL A 60 -9.00 -12.53 -4.08
CA VAL A 60 -9.21 -13.98 -4.17
C VAL A 60 -9.45 -14.34 -5.63
N PHE A 61 -8.68 -15.31 -6.11
CA PHE A 61 -8.61 -15.67 -7.52
C PHE A 61 -9.00 -17.12 -7.73
N ASP A 62 -9.62 -17.40 -8.87
CA ASP A 62 -9.80 -18.76 -9.38
C ASP A 62 -8.44 -19.47 -9.43
N ASP A 63 -8.43 -20.76 -9.13
CA ASP A 63 -7.26 -21.62 -9.25
C ASP A 63 -7.54 -22.82 -10.18
N ALA A 64 -6.62 -23.77 -10.26
CA ALA A 64 -6.80 -24.97 -11.08
C ALA A 64 -7.89 -25.92 -10.55
N ALA A 65 -8.23 -25.84 -9.27
CA ALA A 65 -9.24 -26.68 -8.62
C ALA A 65 -10.65 -26.07 -8.71
N GLY A 66 -10.80 -24.77 -8.99
CA GLY A 66 -12.08 -24.17 -9.36
C GLY A 66 -12.17 -22.65 -9.21
N PRO A 67 -13.41 -22.11 -9.12
CA PRO A 67 -13.63 -20.67 -9.06
C PRO A 67 -13.55 -20.10 -7.64
N ALA A 68 -13.04 -18.88 -7.55
CA ALA A 68 -13.14 -18.00 -6.39
C ALA A 68 -14.59 -17.83 -5.92
N PRO A 69 -14.85 -17.80 -4.60
CA PRO A 69 -16.16 -17.52 -4.05
C PRO A 69 -16.70 -16.15 -4.51
N VAL A 70 -18.02 -16.04 -4.61
CA VAL A 70 -18.64 -14.92 -5.33
C VAL A 70 -18.64 -13.61 -4.56
N GLY A 71 -18.28 -13.62 -3.27
CA GLY A 71 -18.54 -12.50 -2.37
C GLY A 71 -17.39 -11.50 -2.20
N GLY A 72 -16.14 -11.85 -2.51
CA GLY A 72 -14.98 -10.96 -2.33
C GLY A 72 -14.10 -11.25 -1.10
N VAL A 73 -13.39 -10.21 -0.62
CA VAL A 73 -12.36 -10.32 0.44
C VAL A 73 -12.46 -9.22 1.50
N TYR A 74 -12.16 -9.58 2.76
CA TYR A 74 -11.93 -8.67 3.90
C TYR A 74 -10.70 -9.08 4.69
N GLY A 75 -10.25 -8.28 5.65
CA GLY A 75 -9.33 -8.79 6.65
C GLY A 75 -8.97 -7.81 7.75
N MET A 76 -8.26 -8.34 8.74
CA MET A 76 -7.51 -7.57 9.72
C MET A 76 -6.04 -7.66 9.35
N ILE A 77 -5.36 -6.53 9.31
CA ILE A 77 -3.99 -6.42 8.82
C ILE A 77 -3.12 -5.77 9.88
N ASP A 78 -1.95 -6.33 10.07
CA ASP A 78 -0.85 -5.76 10.80
C ASP A 78 0.29 -5.46 9.81
N VAL A 79 1.02 -4.39 10.07
CA VAL A 79 2.19 -3.94 9.33
C VAL A 79 3.32 -3.79 10.31
N SER A 80 4.47 -4.36 10.00
CA SER A 80 5.71 -4.16 10.75
C SER A 80 6.85 -3.83 9.80
N CYS A 81 7.78 -3.00 10.24
CA CYS A 81 8.97 -2.64 9.50
C CYS A 81 10.21 -3.05 10.31
N THR A 82 11.19 -3.66 9.66
CA THR A 82 12.43 -4.12 10.33
C THR A 82 13.37 -2.99 10.76
N SER A 83 13.06 -1.73 10.41
CA SER A 83 13.75 -0.47 10.73
C SER A 83 15.25 -0.37 10.42
N ALA A 84 15.59 0.53 9.51
CA ALA A 84 16.31 1.79 9.71
C ALA A 84 16.03 2.62 8.44
N GLY A 85 16.15 3.94 8.46
CA GLY A 85 16.11 4.77 7.24
C GLY A 85 14.76 5.05 6.60
N PHE A 86 13.62 4.75 7.25
CA PHE A 86 12.33 5.30 6.85
C PHE A 86 11.54 5.79 8.05
N SER A 87 10.79 6.85 7.84
CA SER A 87 9.58 7.11 8.60
C SER A 87 8.37 6.69 7.78
N SER A 88 7.40 6.02 8.41
CA SER A 88 6.15 5.64 7.75
C SER A 88 5.00 6.36 8.42
N ARG A 89 4.14 6.96 7.63
CA ARG A 89 2.92 7.62 8.10
C ARG A 89 1.71 7.12 7.34
N ARG A 90 0.56 7.06 8.01
CA ARG A 90 -0.70 6.73 7.33
C ARG A 90 -0.99 7.82 6.30
N THR A 91 -1.37 7.42 5.09
CA THR A 91 -1.77 8.44 4.10
C THR A 91 -3.16 8.94 4.46
N PRO A 92 -3.34 10.25 4.70
CA PRO A 92 -4.66 10.80 5.00
C PRO A 92 -5.61 10.57 3.82
N GLY A 93 -6.76 9.97 4.11
CA GLY A 93 -7.81 9.75 3.11
C GLY A 93 -8.40 8.34 3.17
N ARG A 94 -9.67 8.23 2.75
CA ARG A 94 -10.36 6.95 2.65
C ARG A 94 -9.94 6.25 1.36
N LEU A 95 -9.55 4.98 1.44
CA LEU A 95 -9.44 4.17 0.23
C LEU A 95 -10.86 3.93 -0.32
N PRO A 96 -11.13 4.20 -1.61
CA PRO A 96 -12.51 4.24 -2.15
C PRO A 96 -13.33 2.95 -1.98
N THR A 97 -12.64 1.83 -1.78
CA THR A 97 -13.25 0.50 -1.61
C THR A 97 -13.69 0.22 -0.18
N PHE A 98 -13.14 0.92 0.83
CA PHE A 98 -13.37 0.67 2.25
C PHE A 98 -13.61 1.99 2.99
N ALA A 99 -14.82 2.14 3.54
CA ALA A 99 -15.09 3.21 4.49
C ALA A 99 -14.66 2.74 5.88
N PHE A 100 -13.40 2.96 6.23
CA PHE A 100 -12.87 2.68 7.56
C PHE A 100 -13.70 3.45 8.61
N PRO A 101 -14.27 2.79 9.64
CA PRO A 101 -14.80 3.51 10.78
C PRO A 101 -13.69 4.32 11.47
N PRO A 102 -14.01 5.37 12.25
CA PRO A 102 -13.02 6.06 13.07
C PRO A 102 -12.24 5.03 13.92
N GLY A 103 -10.90 5.03 13.81
CA GLY A 103 -10.04 4.07 14.51
C GLY A 103 -9.65 2.82 13.72
N ALA A 104 -10.18 2.60 12.51
CA ALA A 104 -9.84 1.43 11.69
C ALA A 104 -8.53 1.55 10.87
N ASN A 105 -7.80 2.66 10.99
CA ASN A 105 -6.51 2.86 10.32
C ASN A 105 -5.33 2.22 11.08
N GLY A 106 -5.63 1.36 12.06
CA GLY A 106 -4.67 0.67 12.91
C GLY A 106 -4.14 1.49 14.08
N ASP A 107 -3.50 0.77 15.00
CA ASP A 107 -2.88 1.24 16.23
C ASP A 107 -1.34 1.06 16.19
N PRO A 108 -0.54 1.99 16.74
CA PRO A 108 -0.96 3.18 17.45
C PRO A 108 -1.52 4.26 16.53
N ALA A 109 -2.33 5.15 17.10
CA ALA A 109 -2.97 6.23 16.36
C ALA A 109 -2.02 7.39 15.98
N ASN A 110 -0.71 7.27 16.23
CA ASN A 110 0.29 8.32 15.98
C ASN A 110 1.21 7.93 14.82
N ASP A 111 1.58 8.92 14.02
CA ASP A 111 2.63 8.80 13.01
C ASP A 111 3.89 9.55 13.49
N PRO A 112 5.10 9.15 13.06
CA PRO A 112 5.38 7.97 12.26
C PRO A 112 5.27 6.67 13.07
N PHE A 113 5.14 5.54 12.38
CA PHE A 113 5.05 4.21 12.99
C PHE A 113 6.12 3.27 12.44
N LEU A 114 6.58 2.35 13.30
CA LEU A 114 7.35 1.15 12.90
C LEU A 114 6.48 -0.09 12.83
N MET A 115 5.34 -0.06 13.52
CA MET A 115 4.35 -1.11 13.54
C MET A 115 2.97 -0.47 13.60
N LEU A 116 2.05 -0.98 12.77
CA LEU A 116 0.62 -0.75 12.88
C LEU A 116 -0.06 -2.10 13.06
N THR A 117 -0.93 -2.23 14.05
CA THR A 117 -1.77 -3.41 14.21
C THR A 117 -3.23 -3.06 14.03
N ASN A 118 -4.09 -4.05 13.84
CA ASN A 118 -5.54 -3.87 13.80
C ASN A 118 -6.02 -2.91 12.68
N ILE A 119 -5.36 -2.87 11.53
CA ILE A 119 -5.91 -2.18 10.37
C ILE A 119 -7.13 -2.98 9.91
N ASP A 120 -8.30 -2.39 10.09
CA ASP A 120 -9.58 -3.04 9.85
C ASP A 120 -10.01 -2.83 8.39
N ALA A 121 -9.71 -3.81 7.53
CA ALA A 121 -10.17 -3.85 6.15
C ALA A 121 -11.46 -4.67 5.98
N LEU A 122 -12.35 -4.68 6.98
CA LEU A 122 -13.68 -5.25 6.87
C LEU A 122 -14.58 -4.34 6.02
N ILE A 123 -15.25 -4.91 5.02
CA ILE A 123 -16.44 -4.27 4.44
C ILE A 123 -17.57 -4.72 5.35
N GLY A 124 -18.06 -3.79 6.17
CA GLY A 124 -19.28 -4.01 6.94
C GLY A 124 -20.49 -4.22 6.02
N ASP A 125 -21.67 -4.23 6.63
CA ASP A 125 -22.92 -4.37 5.90
C ASP A 125 -23.05 -3.32 4.79
N GLN A 126 -23.55 -3.73 3.63
CA GLN A 126 -23.78 -2.82 2.51
C GLN A 126 -25.22 -2.35 2.52
N THR A 127 -25.46 -1.10 2.94
CA THR A 127 -26.75 -0.46 2.73
C THR A 127 -26.73 0.32 1.42
N ILE A 128 -27.51 -0.14 0.45
CA ILE A 128 -27.64 0.49 -0.87
C ILE A 128 -29.01 1.14 -0.96
N VAL A 129 -29.02 2.43 -1.31
CA VAL A 129 -30.22 3.22 -1.55
C VAL A 129 -30.43 3.35 -3.06
N TRP A 130 -31.65 3.17 -3.54
CA TRP A 130 -31.97 3.36 -4.96
C TRP A 130 -33.28 4.12 -5.18
N ASN A 131 -33.36 4.81 -6.31
CA ASN A 131 -34.48 5.67 -6.66
C ASN A 131 -35.37 5.01 -7.71
N CYS A 132 -36.55 5.59 -7.91
CA CYS A 132 -37.40 5.31 -9.06
C CYS A 132 -36.70 5.72 -10.37
N SER A 133 -37.04 5.03 -11.45
CA SER A 133 -36.67 5.38 -12.82
C SER A 133 -37.94 5.50 -13.66
N ALA A 134 -38.14 6.64 -14.31
CA ALA A 134 -39.34 6.91 -15.13
C ALA A 134 -40.69 6.66 -14.41
N GLY A 135 -40.78 7.01 -13.12
CA GLY A 135 -42.02 6.88 -12.34
C GLY A 135 -42.34 5.46 -11.86
N VAL A 136 -41.45 4.49 -12.09
CA VAL A 136 -41.57 3.12 -11.56
C VAL A 136 -40.36 2.77 -10.68
N PRO A 137 -40.50 1.88 -9.68
CA PRO A 137 -39.37 1.45 -8.88
C PRO A 137 -38.29 0.85 -9.77
N ALA A 138 -37.05 1.37 -9.69
CA ALA A 138 -35.96 0.71 -10.38
C ALA A 138 -35.69 -0.65 -9.71
N PRO A 139 -35.13 -1.63 -10.45
CA PRO A 139 -34.77 -2.91 -9.88
C PRO A 139 -33.87 -2.74 -8.65
N GLN A 140 -34.08 -3.57 -7.64
CA GLN A 140 -33.20 -3.60 -6.47
C GLN A 140 -31.74 -3.81 -6.90
N PRO A 141 -30.80 -2.95 -6.46
CA PRO A 141 -29.39 -3.10 -6.79
C PRO A 141 -28.80 -4.32 -6.10
N ALA A 142 -27.96 -5.08 -6.80
CA ALA A 142 -27.21 -6.19 -6.22
C ALA A 142 -26.12 -5.70 -5.24
N ALA A 143 -25.65 -6.59 -4.35
CA ALA A 143 -24.49 -6.32 -3.52
C ALA A 143 -23.24 -6.03 -4.37
N VAL A 144 -22.39 -5.11 -3.91
CA VAL A 144 -21.14 -4.76 -4.60
C VAL A 144 -20.07 -5.78 -4.24
N ILE A 145 -19.63 -6.57 -5.22
CA ILE A 145 -18.55 -7.55 -5.05
C ILE A 145 -17.20 -6.87 -5.24
N ARG A 146 -16.27 -7.08 -4.30
CA ARG A 146 -14.92 -6.49 -4.33
C ARG A 146 -13.87 -7.56 -4.07
N GLY A 147 -12.81 -7.62 -4.89
CA GLY A 147 -11.68 -8.51 -4.64
C GLY A 147 -11.80 -9.92 -5.25
N ARG A 148 -12.91 -10.26 -5.93
CA ARG A 148 -13.02 -11.52 -6.68
C ARG A 148 -12.39 -11.36 -8.05
N ASN A 149 -11.39 -12.19 -8.37
CA ASN A 149 -10.61 -12.13 -9.61
C ASN A 149 -10.06 -10.73 -9.94
N ALA A 150 -9.91 -9.91 -8.91
CA ALA A 150 -9.49 -8.52 -9.01
C ALA A 150 -8.77 -8.14 -7.71
N PHE A 151 -7.76 -7.29 -7.83
CA PHE A 151 -7.07 -6.72 -6.68
C PHE A 151 -7.83 -5.51 -6.15
N VAL A 152 -7.96 -5.40 -4.83
CA VAL A 152 -8.50 -4.22 -4.15
C VAL A 152 -7.50 -3.67 -3.15
N SER A 153 -7.36 -2.34 -3.10
CA SER A 153 -6.48 -1.68 -2.13
C SER A 153 -7.13 -1.68 -0.76
N ILE A 154 -6.43 -2.24 0.22
CA ILE A 154 -6.91 -2.44 1.59
C ILE A 154 -6.17 -1.58 2.62
N CYS A 155 -4.97 -1.12 2.30
CA CYS A 155 -4.19 -0.24 3.15
C CYS A 155 -3.35 0.68 2.25
N GLU A 156 -3.18 1.94 2.67
CA GLU A 156 -2.26 2.88 2.06
C GLU A 156 -1.42 3.57 3.13
N MET A 157 -0.12 3.65 2.89
CA MET A 157 0.80 4.40 3.73
C MET A 157 1.76 5.21 2.87
N THR A 158 2.26 6.30 3.43
CA THR A 158 3.35 7.07 2.86
C THR A 158 4.63 6.67 3.58
N MET A 159 5.63 6.29 2.80
CA MET A 159 6.98 6.02 3.26
C MET A 159 7.85 7.21 2.92
N ASP A 160 8.47 7.83 3.91
CA ASP A 160 9.46 8.89 3.73
C ASP A 160 10.84 8.28 4.00
N PRO A 161 11.65 8.02 2.96
CA PRO A 161 13.01 7.51 3.12
C PRO A 161 13.89 8.57 3.80
N ASP A 162 14.38 8.29 5.00
CA ASP A 162 15.06 9.23 5.89
C ASP A 162 16.60 9.07 5.85
N LEU A 163 17.12 7.92 5.40
CA LEU A 163 18.57 7.64 5.32
C LEU A 163 18.94 7.00 3.99
N MET A 164 20.11 7.31 3.43
CA MET A 164 20.52 6.83 2.10
C MET A 164 20.93 5.35 2.04
N CYS A 165 20.73 4.58 3.12
CA CYS A 165 21.51 3.37 3.40
C CYS A 165 20.74 2.29 4.16
N ALA A 166 19.51 1.99 3.75
CA ALA A 166 18.72 0.95 4.40
C ALA A 166 17.86 0.21 3.40
N SER A 167 17.81 -1.11 3.49
CA SER A 167 16.84 -1.93 2.76
C SER A 167 15.81 -2.50 3.73
N PRO A 168 14.95 -1.67 4.36
CA PRO A 168 13.93 -2.22 5.23
C PRO A 168 13.01 -3.15 4.47
N THR A 169 12.50 -4.11 5.23
CA THR A 169 11.44 -4.97 4.81
C THR A 169 10.20 -4.63 5.62
N PHE A 170 9.13 -4.27 4.92
CA PHE A 170 7.80 -4.14 5.49
C PHE A 170 7.11 -5.50 5.39
N THR A 171 6.73 -6.06 6.52
CA THR A 171 5.94 -7.28 6.58
C THR A 171 4.50 -6.90 6.90
N PHE A 172 3.61 -7.22 5.97
CA PHE A 172 2.17 -7.15 6.13
C PHE A 172 1.68 -8.54 6.45
N SER A 173 0.96 -8.71 7.55
CA SER A 173 0.42 -10.00 7.97
C SER A 173 -0.98 -9.84 8.53
N GLY A 174 -1.68 -10.94 8.73
CA GLY A 174 -2.97 -10.91 9.40
C GLY A 174 -3.87 -12.04 8.92
N SER A 175 -5.17 -11.80 8.93
CA SER A 175 -6.18 -12.77 8.51
C SER A 175 -7.11 -12.17 7.48
N ILE A 176 -7.26 -12.86 6.35
CA ILE A 176 -8.21 -12.54 5.30
C ILE A 176 -9.46 -13.38 5.46
N VAL A 177 -10.62 -12.75 5.47
CA VAL A 177 -11.91 -13.40 5.46
C VAL A 177 -12.46 -13.37 4.04
N VAL A 178 -12.69 -14.54 3.47
CA VAL A 178 -13.26 -14.67 2.12
C VAL A 178 -14.77 -14.76 2.20
N VAL A 179 -15.45 -14.00 1.36
CA VAL A 179 -16.91 -13.94 1.36
C VAL A 179 -17.45 -14.96 0.36
N SER A 180 -18.20 -15.94 0.86
CA SER A 180 -18.83 -16.95 0.02
C SER A 180 -20.01 -16.41 -0.79
N GLY A 181 -20.69 -15.39 -0.26
CA GLY A 181 -21.78 -14.70 -0.94
C GLY A 181 -22.40 -13.61 -0.08
N TRP A 182 -23.41 -12.95 -0.62
CA TRP A 182 -24.16 -11.91 0.06
C TRP A 182 -25.62 -12.31 0.17
N HIS A 183 -26.25 -12.00 1.31
CA HIS A 183 -27.68 -12.16 1.46
C HIS A 183 -28.31 -10.90 2.04
N VAL A 184 -29.59 -10.74 1.77
CA VAL A 184 -30.38 -9.61 2.24
C VAL A 184 -30.68 -9.83 3.72
N LEU A 185 -30.26 -8.88 4.57
CA LEU A 185 -30.42 -8.97 6.03
C LEU A 185 -31.89 -8.86 6.46
N SER A 186 -32.64 -7.98 5.80
CA SER A 186 -34.04 -7.68 6.09
C SER A 186 -34.80 -7.41 4.80
N PRO A 187 -36.13 -7.64 4.74
CA PRO A 187 -36.93 -7.30 3.58
C PRO A 187 -36.58 -5.89 3.06
N PRO A 188 -36.25 -5.74 1.77
CA PRO A 188 -35.91 -4.45 1.19
C PRO A 188 -37.07 -3.47 1.31
N THR A 189 -36.77 -2.20 1.55
CA THR A 189 -37.77 -1.13 1.43
C THR A 189 -37.82 -0.72 -0.03
N GLU A 190 -38.94 -0.93 -0.71
CA GLU A 190 -39.09 -0.51 -2.11
C GLU A 190 -39.21 1.02 -2.23
N PRO A 191 -38.70 1.63 -3.32
CA PRO A 191 -38.92 3.04 -3.59
C PRO A 191 -40.40 3.36 -3.80
N VAL A 192 -40.86 4.48 -3.23
CA VAL A 192 -42.19 5.03 -3.54
C VAL A 192 -42.03 6.05 -4.66
N CYS A 193 -42.69 5.81 -5.79
CA CYS A 193 -42.56 6.66 -6.99
C CYS A 193 -43.66 7.71 -7.14
N THR A 194 -44.63 7.70 -6.23
CA THR A 194 -45.69 8.71 -6.15
C THR A 194 -45.27 9.87 -5.25
N GLU A 195 -45.79 11.07 -5.51
CA GLU A 195 -45.42 12.29 -4.78
C GLU A 195 -45.83 12.24 -3.28
N PRO A 196 -44.91 12.52 -2.33
CA PRO A 196 -43.49 12.79 -2.54
C PRO A 196 -42.70 11.48 -2.75
N PRO A 197 -41.82 11.40 -3.78
CA PRO A 197 -41.06 10.18 -4.02
C PRO A 197 -40.11 9.90 -2.85
N SER A 198 -39.99 8.63 -2.47
CA SER A 198 -39.04 8.16 -1.45
C SER A 198 -38.13 7.08 -2.02
N PRO A 199 -36.83 7.09 -1.67
CA PRO A 199 -35.92 6.07 -2.13
C PRO A 199 -36.15 4.74 -1.42
N GLY A 200 -35.86 3.65 -2.13
CA GLY A 200 -35.77 2.32 -1.55
C GLY A 200 -34.42 2.09 -0.87
N SER A 201 -34.34 1.08 -0.02
CA SER A 201 -33.12 0.67 0.65
C SER A 201 -33.05 -0.84 0.87
N VAL A 202 -31.83 -1.38 0.82
CA VAL A 202 -31.52 -2.79 1.03
C VAL A 202 -30.22 -2.88 1.78
N THR A 203 -30.17 -3.75 2.77
CA THR A 203 -28.95 -4.05 3.52
C THR A 203 -28.51 -5.48 3.22
N TYR A 204 -27.28 -5.62 2.73
CA TYR A 204 -26.64 -6.91 2.50
C TYR A 204 -25.64 -7.21 3.60
N VAL A 205 -25.67 -8.45 4.06
CA VAL A 205 -24.69 -9.04 4.99
C VAL A 205 -23.89 -10.13 4.28
N ALA A 206 -22.62 -10.19 4.63
CA ALA A 206 -21.68 -11.12 4.03
C ALA A 206 -21.78 -12.51 4.69
N ASN A 207 -21.89 -13.56 3.87
CA ASN A 207 -21.60 -14.92 4.32
C ASN A 207 -20.10 -15.15 4.19
N THR A 208 -19.44 -15.45 5.30
CA THR A 208 -17.97 -15.56 5.35
C THR A 208 -17.52 -17.00 5.48
N LEU A 209 -16.39 -17.33 4.84
CA LEU A 209 -15.62 -18.54 5.11
C LEU A 209 -14.73 -18.33 6.34
N SER A 210 -14.08 -19.41 6.80
CA SER A 210 -13.09 -19.31 7.87
C SER A 210 -11.96 -18.35 7.48
N PRO A 211 -11.46 -17.51 8.41
CA PRO A 211 -10.33 -16.64 8.14
C PRO A 211 -9.09 -17.43 7.71
N VAL A 212 -8.39 -16.92 6.70
CA VAL A 212 -7.15 -17.50 6.17
C VAL A 212 -5.99 -16.57 6.54
N PRO A 213 -4.94 -17.07 7.23
CA PRO A 213 -3.79 -16.24 7.54
C PRO A 213 -3.04 -15.88 6.25
N PHE A 214 -2.48 -14.67 6.21
CA PHE A 214 -1.63 -14.23 5.10
C PHE A 214 -0.39 -13.49 5.60
N ALA A 215 0.65 -13.49 4.76
CA ALA A 215 1.83 -12.66 4.94
C ALA A 215 2.34 -12.20 3.57
N ALA A 216 2.71 -10.93 3.46
CA ALA A 216 3.32 -10.33 2.28
C ALA A 216 4.46 -9.41 2.71
N GLN A 217 5.55 -9.42 1.94
CA GLN A 217 6.72 -8.59 2.22
C GLN A 217 6.97 -7.61 1.08
N LEU A 218 7.25 -6.37 1.45
CA LEU A 218 7.72 -5.32 0.57
C LEU A 218 9.13 -4.95 0.99
N ARG A 219 10.07 -5.04 0.05
CA ARG A 219 11.44 -4.56 0.25
C ARG A 219 11.55 -3.17 -0.35
N ALA A 220 12.09 -2.22 0.40
CA ALA A 220 12.30 -0.87 -0.09
C ALA A 220 13.79 -0.54 0.00
N PRO A 221 14.64 -1.07 -0.92
CA PRO A 221 16.05 -0.69 -0.94
C PRO A 221 16.19 0.83 -1.07
N ILE A 222 16.78 1.43 -0.04
CA ILE A 222 17.39 2.74 -0.07
C ILE A 222 18.89 2.50 -0.07
N GLY A 223 19.56 3.16 -1.00
CA GLY A 223 20.94 2.91 -1.31
C GLY A 223 21.30 3.70 -2.55
N PRO A 224 22.59 3.93 -2.82
CA PRO A 224 22.98 4.28 -4.18
C PRO A 224 22.41 3.18 -5.10
N PRO A 225 21.66 3.53 -6.17
CA PRO A 225 21.13 2.54 -7.08
C PRO A 225 22.27 1.64 -7.58
N PRO A 226 22.02 0.36 -7.91
CA PRO A 226 23.00 -0.43 -8.64
C PRO A 226 23.46 0.39 -9.84
N ALA A 227 24.77 0.67 -9.89
CA ALA A 227 25.41 1.70 -10.72
C ALA A 227 24.71 1.89 -12.08
N PRO A 228 24.25 3.11 -12.42
CA PRO A 228 23.37 3.25 -13.56
C PRO A 228 24.04 3.81 -14.82
N PRO A 229 23.25 3.90 -15.90
CA PRO A 229 23.10 5.14 -16.65
C PRO A 229 21.74 5.78 -16.30
N TRP A 230 21.66 6.54 -15.19
CA TRP A 230 20.49 7.35 -14.79
C TRP A 230 20.90 8.82 -14.83
N PRO A 231 19.97 9.76 -15.10
CA PRO A 231 20.26 11.20 -15.04
C PRO A 231 20.67 11.62 -13.61
N PRO A 232 21.69 12.50 -13.48
CA PRO A 232 22.56 12.60 -12.30
C PRO A 232 21.93 13.18 -11.02
N TYR A 233 20.72 13.75 -11.08
CA TYR A 233 20.31 14.73 -10.08
C TYR A 233 19.40 14.20 -8.96
N TYR A 234 18.59 13.16 -9.19
CA TYR A 234 17.60 12.69 -8.19
C TYR A 234 18.16 11.78 -7.09
N GLY A 235 19.43 11.39 -7.15
CA GLY A 235 20.07 10.50 -6.16
C GLY A 235 21.35 11.10 -5.59
N CYS A 236 21.48 12.43 -5.58
CA CYS A 236 22.71 13.06 -5.16
C CYS A 236 22.86 13.09 -3.65
N VAL A 237 23.81 12.31 -3.13
CA VAL A 237 24.26 12.38 -1.73
C VAL A 237 24.72 13.79 -1.33
N GLY A 238 25.20 14.57 -2.31
CA GLY A 238 25.64 15.95 -2.09
C GLY A 238 24.50 16.93 -1.80
N ASP A 239 23.28 16.71 -2.32
CA ASP A 239 22.07 17.52 -2.05
C ASP A 239 21.41 16.97 -0.78
N TRP A 240 22.02 17.28 0.36
CA TRP A 240 21.72 16.72 1.67
C TRP A 240 20.32 17.12 2.16
N ASN A 241 19.90 18.35 1.89
CA ASN A 241 18.58 18.86 2.30
C ASN A 241 17.46 18.50 1.30
N ARG A 242 17.83 17.98 0.12
CA ARG A 242 16.95 17.49 -0.96
C ARG A 242 16.05 18.56 -1.55
N ASP A 243 16.49 19.82 -1.56
CA ASP A 243 15.75 20.93 -2.14
C ASP A 243 15.98 21.09 -3.66
N GLN A 244 16.78 20.17 -4.25
CA GLN A 244 17.18 20.18 -5.65
C GLN A 244 18.15 21.32 -6.00
N VAL A 245 18.80 21.92 -5.00
CA VAL A 245 19.80 22.97 -5.17
C VAL A 245 21.05 22.59 -4.39
N LEU A 246 22.03 22.02 -5.09
CA LEU A 246 23.32 21.71 -4.48
C LEU A 246 24.09 22.99 -4.14
N ASP A 247 24.10 23.37 -2.86
CA ASP A 247 24.77 24.57 -2.38
C ASP A 247 25.44 24.42 -1.00
N SER A 248 25.97 25.50 -0.45
CA SER A 248 26.66 25.45 0.84
C SER A 248 25.77 24.99 2.01
N THR A 249 24.46 25.14 1.89
CA THR A 249 23.47 24.69 2.87
C THR A 249 23.57 23.19 3.04
N ASP A 250 23.62 22.41 1.95
CA ASP A 250 23.78 20.95 2.01
C ASP A 250 25.06 20.53 2.72
N PHE A 251 26.17 21.22 2.41
CA PHE A 251 27.45 20.95 3.04
C PHE A 251 27.37 21.16 4.56
N PHE A 252 26.75 22.26 5.01
CA PHE A 252 26.66 22.56 6.44
C PHE A 252 25.62 21.71 7.17
N ASP A 253 24.52 21.34 6.50
CA ASP A 253 23.53 20.41 7.04
C ASP A 253 24.16 19.02 7.19
N TYR A 254 24.89 18.53 6.17
CA TYR A 254 25.64 17.28 6.24
C TYR A 254 26.66 17.30 7.38
N VAL A 255 27.50 18.35 7.49
CA VAL A 255 28.50 18.44 8.57
C VAL A 255 27.84 18.41 9.95
N THR A 256 26.67 19.04 10.09
CA THR A 256 25.89 19.03 11.34
C THR A 256 25.41 17.62 11.67
N ASP A 257 24.84 16.91 10.70
CA ASP A 257 24.38 15.52 10.86
C ASP A 257 25.55 14.54 11.06
N PHE A 258 26.67 14.76 10.38
CA PHE A 258 27.91 13.99 10.52
C PHE A 258 28.40 13.99 11.97
N PHE A 259 28.54 15.18 12.58
CA PHE A 259 28.94 15.27 13.99
C PHE A 259 27.85 14.81 14.98
N ALA A 260 26.60 14.70 14.55
CA ALA A 260 25.52 14.08 15.31
C ALA A 260 25.47 12.55 15.14
N GLY A 261 26.37 11.94 14.36
CA GLY A 261 26.41 10.50 14.09
C GLY A 261 25.36 10.03 13.08
N LYS A 262 24.94 10.90 12.17
CA LYS A 262 23.94 10.64 11.13
C LYS A 262 24.46 10.81 9.70
N GLY A 263 25.75 11.10 9.55
CA GLY A 263 26.38 11.34 8.24
C GLY A 263 26.90 10.08 7.57
N ASP A 264 26.25 8.91 7.75
CA ASP A 264 26.58 7.63 7.11
C ASP A 264 26.12 7.65 5.64
N THR A 265 27.05 7.94 4.74
CA THR A 265 26.81 8.10 3.29
C THR A 265 27.31 6.92 2.47
N ASP A 266 28.17 6.07 3.03
CA ASP A 266 28.66 4.85 2.38
C ASP A 266 27.94 3.57 2.85
N CYS A 267 27.04 3.71 3.82
CA CYS A 267 26.09 2.71 4.29
C CYS A 267 26.72 1.60 5.15
N ASP A 268 27.83 1.86 5.82
CA ASP A 268 28.52 0.85 6.63
C ASP A 268 28.02 0.73 8.08
N GLY A 269 27.08 1.61 8.48
CA GLY A 269 26.50 1.66 9.82
C GLY A 269 27.28 2.51 10.80
N THR A 270 28.31 3.23 10.34
CA THR A 270 29.08 4.20 11.11
C THR A 270 29.07 5.56 10.41
N SER A 271 29.33 6.64 11.16
CA SER A 271 29.57 7.97 10.58
C SER A 271 31.01 8.33 10.85
N ASP A 272 31.88 8.14 9.85
CA ASP A 272 33.31 8.32 9.99
C ASP A 272 33.94 9.08 8.80
N SER A 273 35.27 9.17 8.78
CA SER A 273 35.95 9.92 7.72
C SER A 273 35.67 9.41 6.30
N ALA A 274 35.37 8.12 6.12
CA ALA A 274 35.01 7.53 4.83
C ALA A 274 33.75 8.20 4.28
N ASP A 275 32.72 8.36 5.11
CA ASP A 275 31.51 9.07 4.74
C ASP A 275 31.76 10.52 4.38
N PHE A 276 32.55 11.22 5.20
CA PHE A 276 32.85 12.63 4.94
C PHE A 276 33.48 12.81 3.57
N PHE A 277 34.43 11.95 3.21
CA PHE A 277 35.07 12.00 1.89
C PHE A 277 34.16 11.50 0.77
N TRP A 278 33.26 10.57 1.04
CA TRP A 278 32.25 10.13 0.08
C TRP A 278 31.27 11.25 -0.24
N PHE A 279 30.69 11.87 0.78
CA PHE A 279 29.86 13.08 0.66
C PHE A 279 30.60 14.18 -0.10
N LEU A 280 31.81 14.53 0.33
CA LEU A 280 32.58 15.61 -0.27
C LEU A 280 32.89 15.34 -1.75
N SER A 281 33.18 14.09 -2.11
CA SER A 281 33.38 13.69 -3.50
C SER A 281 32.11 13.92 -4.34
N ARG A 282 30.93 13.55 -3.81
CA ARG A 282 29.64 13.76 -4.48
C ARG A 282 29.24 15.24 -4.56
N PHE A 283 29.45 15.97 -3.48
CA PHE A 283 29.22 17.41 -3.39
C PHE A 283 30.07 18.18 -4.41
N LEU A 284 31.39 17.92 -4.45
CA LEU A 284 32.31 18.63 -5.35
C LEU A 284 32.18 18.23 -6.82
N SER A 285 31.73 17.00 -7.10
CA SER A 285 31.46 16.55 -8.47
C SER A 285 30.12 17.03 -9.01
N GLN A 286 29.34 17.81 -8.24
CA GLN A 286 27.97 18.17 -8.59
C GLN A 286 27.13 16.95 -8.96
N CYS A 287 27.31 15.86 -8.21
CA CYS A 287 26.54 14.64 -8.40
C CYS A 287 26.79 13.91 -9.74
N ALA A 288 27.92 14.21 -10.41
CA ALA A 288 28.32 13.56 -11.66
C ALA A 288 28.82 12.12 -11.50
#